data_AF-A0A950BJS3-F1
#
_entry.id   AF-A0A950BJS3-F1
#
_cell.length_a   1.000
_cell.length_b   1.000
_cell.length_c   1.000
_cell.angle_alpha   90.00
_cell.angle_beta   90.00
_cell.angle_gamma   90.00
#
_symmetry.space_group_name_H-M   'P 1'
#
loop_
_entity.id
_entity.type
_entity.pdbx_description
1 polymer ?
#
loop_
_entity_poly.entity_id
_entity_poly.type
_entity_poly.pdbx_seq_one_letter_code
_entity_poly.pdbx_strand_id
1 'polypeptide(L)' 'MSYTERIGSRTYRFADLKTLLAKASPQRSGDQLAGVAAASEEERVAARMALAQVPLRTFLNEALIPYESDEVT' A
#
# COMPACT_ATOMS: atom_id res chain seq x y z
N MET A 1 -0.13 -1.46 11.43
CA MET A 1 -0.26 0.01 11.62
C MET A 1 -1.13 0.55 10.49
N SER A 2 -1.97 1.57 10.71
CA SER A 2 -2.73 2.18 9.60
C SER A 2 -1.94 3.33 8.98
N TYR A 3 -1.71 3.28 7.67
CA TYR A 3 -1.09 4.36 6.91
C TYR A 3 -2.16 5.35 6.46
N THR A 4 -1.86 6.65 6.46
CA THR A 4 -2.86 7.68 6.18
C THR A 4 -2.25 8.81 5.37
N GLU A 5 -3.01 9.33 4.41
CA GLU A 5 -2.68 10.55 3.67
C GLU A 5 -3.90 11.45 3.57
N ARG A 6 -3.71 12.77 3.60
CA ARG A 6 -4.80 13.73 3.49
C ARG A 6 -4.61 14.61 2.26
N ILE A 7 -5.59 14.57 1.37
CA ILE A 7 -5.66 15.44 0.19
C ILE A 7 -6.89 16.33 0.35
N GLY A 8 -6.67 17.63 0.58
CA GLY A 8 -7.74 18.59 0.87
C GLY A 8 -8.58 18.20 2.09
N SER A 9 -9.88 17.99 1.88
CA SER A 9 -10.82 17.56 2.93
C SER A 9 -10.92 16.03 3.09
N ARG A 10 -10.36 15.25 2.15
CA ARG A 10 -10.46 13.80 2.15
C ARG A 10 -9.26 13.17 2.82
N THR A 11 -9.52 12.21 3.71
CA THR A 11 -8.48 11.41 4.37
C THR A 11 -8.54 9.99 3.85
N TYR A 12 -7.43 9.51 3.28
CA TYR A 12 -7.23 8.16 2.80
C TYR A 12 -6.55 7.34 3.87
N ARG A 13 -7.06 6.13 4.12
CA ARG A 13 -6.50 5.21 5.11
C ARG A 13 -6.22 3.87 4.44
N PHE A 14 -5.03 3.34 4.67
CA PHE A 14 -4.59 2.03 4.19
C PHE A 14 -4.32 1.16 5.41
N ALA A 15 -4.92 -0.02 5.46
CA ALA A 15 -4.99 -0.83 6.67
C ALA A 15 -3.64 -1.42 7.10
N ASP A 16 -2.80 -1.76 6.12
CA ASP A 16 -1.52 -2.44 6.27
C ASP A 16 -0.58 -2.10 5.11
N LEU A 17 0.68 -2.54 5.20
CA LEU A 17 1.70 -2.23 4.20
C LEU A 17 1.39 -2.90 2.86
N LYS A 18 0.79 -4.09 2.87
CA LYS A 18 0.37 -4.83 1.67
C LYS A 18 -0.63 -4.02 0.85
N THR A 19 -1.66 -3.50 1.51
CA THR A 19 -2.69 -2.66 0.91
C THR A 19 -2.08 -1.37 0.39
N LEU A 20 -1.23 -0.71 1.17
CA LEU A 20 -0.56 0.52 0.74
C LEU A 20 0.26 0.31 -0.54
N LEU A 21 1.08 -0.74 -0.59
CA LEU A 21 1.89 -1.08 -1.75
C LEU A 21 1.05 -1.39 -2.98
N ALA A 22 -0.02 -2.17 -2.81
CA ALA A 22 -0.92 -2.50 -3.91
C ALA A 22 -1.65 -1.27 -4.47
N LYS A 23 -2.12 -0.36 -3.59
CA LYS A 23 -2.82 0.86 -4.01
C LYS A 23 -1.87 1.90 -4.63
N ALA A 24 -0.59 1.89 -4.25
CA ALA A 24 0.42 2.79 -4.81
C ALA A 24 0.92 2.37 -6.21
N SER A 25 0.72 1.11 -6.61
CA SER A 25 1.20 0.57 -7.89
C SER A 25 0.59 1.33 -9.09
N PRO A 26 1.29 1.41 -10.24
CA PRO A 26 0.68 1.83 -11.50
C PRO A 26 -0.52 0.95 -11.85
N GLN A 27 -1.50 1.51 -12.57
CA GLN A 27 -2.66 0.73 -12.98
C GLN A 27 -2.25 -0.46 -13.86
N ARG A 28 -2.60 -1.66 -13.43
CA ARG A 28 -2.34 -2.94 -14.12
C ARG A 28 -3.61 -3.79 -14.07
N SER A 29 -3.94 -4.43 -15.20
CA SER A 29 -5.14 -5.27 -15.31
C SER A 29 -5.13 -6.44 -14.31
N GLY A 30 -3.96 -7.00 -13.99
CA GLY A 30 -3.80 -8.05 -12.98
C GLY A 30 -4.20 -7.59 -11.57
N ASP A 31 -3.70 -6.43 -11.13
CA ASP A 31 -4.05 -5.86 -9.83
C ASP A 31 -5.53 -5.49 -9.73
N GLN A 32 -6.14 -5.09 -10.86
CA GLN A 32 -7.58 -4.85 -10.94
C GLN A 32 -8.38 -6.15 -10.84
N LEU A 33 -7.97 -7.20 -11.56
CA LEU A 33 -8.61 -8.51 -11.52
C LEU A 33 -8.52 -9.14 -10.13
N ALA A 34 -7.39 -8.96 -9.45
CA ALA A 34 -7.17 -9.40 -8.07
C ALA A 34 -7.89 -8.52 -7.02
N GLY A 35 -8.50 -7.40 -7.43
CA GLY A 35 -9.24 -6.51 -6.53
C GLY A 35 -8.37 -5.65 -5.62
N VAL A 36 -7.06 -5.55 -5.89
CA VAL A 36 -6.09 -4.85 -5.02
C VAL A 36 -5.69 -3.46 -5.54
N ALA A 37 -5.93 -3.17 -6.81
CA ALA A 37 -5.65 -1.86 -7.41
C ALA A 37 -6.41 -0.71 -6.73
N ALA A 38 -5.85 0.50 -6.77
CA ALA A 38 -6.56 1.71 -6.33
C ALA A 38 -7.86 1.93 -7.11
N ALA A 39 -8.90 2.35 -6.41
CA ALA A 39 -10.24 2.62 -6.94
C ALA A 39 -10.30 3.91 -7.77
N SER A 40 -9.35 4.83 -7.55
CA SER A 40 -9.20 6.04 -8.35
C SER A 40 -7.73 6.48 -8.44
N GLU A 41 -7.43 7.33 -9.41
CA GLU A 41 -6.09 7.95 -9.51
C GLU A 41 -5.78 8.83 -8.29
N GLU A 42 -6.78 9.48 -7.70
CA GLU A 42 -6.61 10.25 -6.45
C GLU A 42 -6.19 9.35 -5.29
N GLU A 43 -6.83 8.17 -5.13
CA GLU A 43 -6.42 7.18 -4.12
C GLU A 43 -5.01 6.64 -4.39
N ARG A 44 -4.66 6.44 -5.67
CA ARG A 44 -3.31 5.99 -6.07
C ARG A 44 -2.24 7.01 -5.68
N VAL A 45 -2.50 8.29 -5.92
CA VAL A 45 -1.59 9.38 -5.53
C VAL A 45 -1.50 9.47 -4.01
N ALA A 46 -2.63 9.39 -3.29
CA ALA A 46 -2.64 9.36 -1.83
C ALA A 46 -1.82 8.18 -1.28
N ALA A 47 -1.93 6.99 -1.88
CA ALA A 47 -1.14 5.82 -1.51
C ALA A 47 0.36 6.03 -1.75
N ARG A 48 0.74 6.64 -2.87
CA ARG A 48 2.15 6.96 -3.17
C ARG A 48 2.73 7.99 -2.19
N MET A 49 1.96 9.01 -1.83
CA MET A 49 2.35 10.00 -0.84
C MET A 49 2.51 9.38 0.55
N ALA A 50 1.54 8.58 1.00
CA ALA A 50 1.65 7.83 2.25
C ALA A 50 2.88 6.91 2.23
N LEU A 51 3.10 6.18 1.12
CA LEU A 51 4.23 5.26 0.95
C LEU A 51 5.58 6.00 1.03
N ALA A 52 5.68 7.20 0.45
CA ALA A 52 6.90 8.01 0.50
C ALA A 52 7.29 8.41 1.93
N GLN A 53 6.34 8.43 2.87
CA GLN A 53 6.60 8.73 4.28
C GLN A 53 6.92 7.49 5.12
N VAL A 54 6.86 6.29 4.55
CA VAL A 54 7.13 5.04 5.29
C VAL A 54 8.63 4.88 5.51
N PRO A 55 9.11 4.80 6.76
CA PRO A 55 10.53 4.58 7.04
C PRO A 55 11.00 3.23 6.49
N LEU A 56 12.22 3.18 5.93
CA LEU A 56 12.80 1.95 5.35
C LEU A 56 12.81 0.77 6.32
N ARG A 57 13.08 1.02 7.61
CA ARG A 57 13.03 -0.01 8.67
C ARG A 57 11.67 -0.73 8.77
N THR A 58 10.59 -0.09 8.34
CA THR A 58 9.24 -0.69 8.38
C THR A 58 9.18 -1.89 7.43
N PHE A 59 9.79 -1.79 6.25
CA PHE A 59 9.83 -2.89 5.28
C PHE A 59 10.67 -4.07 5.75
N LEU A 60 11.59 -3.86 6.70
CA LEU A 60 12.38 -4.93 7.32
C LEU A 60 11.63 -5.62 8.47
N ASN A 61 10.68 -4.92 9.10
CA ASN A 61 9.96 -5.41 10.27
C ASN A 61 8.56 -5.94 9.94
N GLU A 62 7.93 -5.46 8.87
CA GLU A 62 6.59 -5.85 8.42
C GLU A 62 6.71 -6.63 7.11
N ALA A 63 6.92 -7.94 7.24
CA ALA A 63 6.95 -8.85 6.10
C ALA A 63 5.54 -9.01 5.51
N LEU A 64 5.42 -8.96 4.18
CA LEU A 64 4.12 -9.11 3.49
C LEU A 64 3.59 -10.56 3.54
N ILE A 65 4.52 -11.52 3.63
CA ILE A 65 4.27 -12.92 3.90
C ILE A 65 5.18 -13.29 5.08
N PRO A 66 4.71 -13.95 6.14
CA PRO A 66 5.56 -14.30 7.28
C PRO A 66 6.69 -15.28 6.90
N TYR A 67 7.89 -15.06 7.47
CA TYR A 67 9.08 -15.91 7.30
C TYR A 67 8.80 -17.39 7.59
N GLU A 68 7.98 -17.68 8.61
CA GLU A 68 7.66 -19.05 9.02
C GLU A 68 6.81 -19.80 7.97
N SER A 69 6.20 -19.07 7.04
CA SER A 69 5.29 -19.59 6.04
C SER A 69 5.81 -19.49 4.61
N ASP A 70 6.99 -18.89 4.40
CA ASP A 70 7.52 -18.60 3.08
C ASP A 70 9.07 -18.59 3.10
N GLU A 71 9.66 -19.45 2.27
CA GLU A 71 11.13 -19.60 2.17
C GLU A 71 11.81 -18.43 1.42
N VAL A 72 11.03 -17.62 0.68
CA VAL A 72 11.56 -16.51 -0.15
C VAL A 72 11.70 -15.22 0.65
N THR A 73 10.77 -14.97 1.57
CA THR A 73 10.77 -13.81 2.47
C THR A 73 12.06 -13.78 3.28
#